data_AF-A0A940VZE3-F1
#
_entry.id   AF-A0A940VZE3-F1
#
_cell.length_a   1.000
_cell.length_b   1.000
_cell.length_c   1.000
_cell.angle_alpha   90.00
_cell.angle_beta   90.00
_cell.angle_gamma   90.00
#
_symmetry.space_group_name_H-M   'P 1'
#
loop_
_entity.id
_entity.type
_entity.pdbx_description
1 polymer ?
#
loop_
_entity_poly.entity_id
_entity_poly.type
_entity_poly.pdbx_seq_one_letter_code
_entity_poly.pdbx_strand_id
1 'polypeptide(L)'
;KTVTGTTVLIHLMEKSLRGTTVQAPAASWDFDRAALSFPEGARLAREGGWEADVSPATLDIAGQILRVPGPATLSGPGITASGKDLVWKWGEGKITMDSPRGRFRPAEVSR
;
A
#
# COMPACT_ATOMS: atom_id res chain seq x y z
N LYS A 1 -5.65 -7.38 21.06
CA LYS A 1 -5.09 -6.12 21.67
C LYS A 1 -4.94 -5.06 20.57
N THR A 2 -5.06 -3.77 20.89
CA THR A 2 -4.91 -2.68 19.90
C THR A 2 -3.93 -1.61 20.37
N VAL A 3 -3.03 -1.17 19.50
CA VAL A 3 -2.16 0.01 19.72
C VAL A 3 -2.49 1.06 18.67
N THR A 4 -2.59 2.32 19.08
CA THR A 4 -2.89 3.46 18.21
C THR A 4 -1.78 4.51 18.33
N GLY A 5 -1.40 5.12 17.21
CA GLY A 5 -0.44 6.22 17.16
C GLY A 5 -0.87 7.31 16.20
N THR A 6 -0.41 8.54 16.46
CA THR A 6 -0.53 9.70 15.57
C THR A 6 0.83 10.02 14.97
N THR A 7 0.87 10.35 13.68
CA THR A 7 2.09 10.54 12.87
C THR A 7 3.04 9.35 13.02
N VAL A 8 2.68 8.24 12.37
CA VAL A 8 3.31 6.95 12.57
C VAL A 8 4.21 6.59 11.40
N LEU A 9 5.41 6.13 11.72
CA LEU A 9 6.34 5.49 10.79
C LEU A 9 6.39 3.99 11.11
N ILE A 10 5.99 3.15 10.16
CA ILE A 10 5.97 1.70 10.33
C ILE A 10 6.93 1.07 9.32
N HIS A 11 7.86 0.26 9.82
CA HIS A 11 8.75 -0.55 8.99
C HIS A 11 8.20 -1.98 8.93
N LEU A 12 7.82 -2.42 7.73
CA LEU A 12 7.30 -3.77 7.52
C LEU A 12 8.48 -4.72 7.31
N MET A 13 8.63 -5.68 8.22
CA MET A 13 9.74 -6.64 8.22
C MET A 13 9.34 -8.02 7.68
N GLU A 14 8.06 -8.21 7.35
CA GLU A 14 7.56 -9.42 6.71
C GLU A 14 8.26 -9.61 5.35
N LYS A 15 8.63 -10.86 5.01
CA LYS A 15 9.55 -11.14 3.89
C LYS A 15 9.09 -10.54 2.55
N SER A 16 7.78 -10.55 2.27
CA SER A 16 7.21 -10.00 1.04
C SER A 16 7.06 -8.48 1.05
N LEU A 17 6.99 -7.87 2.25
CA LEU A 17 6.91 -6.42 2.47
C LEU A 17 8.23 -5.79 2.93
N ARG A 18 9.32 -6.54 3.02
CA ARG A 18 10.61 -6.07 3.51
C ARG A 18 11.07 -4.86 2.70
N GLY A 19 11.57 -3.84 3.41
CA GLY A 19 11.98 -2.56 2.81
C GLY A 19 10.80 -1.63 2.54
N THR A 20 9.58 -1.96 2.98
CA THR A 20 8.42 -1.06 2.91
C THR A 20 8.34 -0.22 4.17
N THR A 21 8.24 1.09 3.96
CA THR A 21 7.99 2.09 4.99
C THR A 21 6.60 2.67 4.78
N VAL A 22 5.82 2.74 5.86
CA VAL A 22 4.49 3.35 5.85
C VAL A 22 4.51 4.59 6.72
N GLN A 23 4.05 5.71 6.16
CA GLN A 23 3.83 6.97 6.85
C GLN A 23 2.34 7.25 6.88
N ALA A 24 1.77 7.43 8.07
CA ALA A 24 0.34 7.69 8.22
C ALA A 24 0.08 8.76 9.29
N PRO A 25 -0.93 9.65 9.10
CA PRO A 25 -1.36 10.58 10.14
C PRO A 25 -1.87 9.86 11.39
N ALA A 26 -2.52 8.72 11.20
CA ALA A 26 -2.96 7.84 12.27
C ALA A 26 -2.87 6.38 11.81
N ALA A 27 -2.52 5.50 12.74
CA ALA A 27 -2.61 4.06 12.51
C ALA A 27 -3.05 3.34 13.78
N SER A 28 -3.74 2.21 13.59
CA SER A 28 -3.99 1.24 14.65
C SER A 28 -3.55 -0.16 14.23
N TRP A 29 -2.99 -0.92 15.17
CA TRP A 29 -2.66 -2.32 14.98
C TRP A 29 -3.54 -3.20 15.84
N ASP A 30 -4.36 -4.04 15.22
CA ASP A 30 -5.02 -5.17 15.86
C ASP A 30 -4.11 -6.41 15.78
N PHE A 31 -3.55 -6.81 16.92
CA PHE A 31 -2.67 -7.98 17.01
C PHE A 31 -3.42 -9.31 16.84
N ASP A 32 -4.70 -9.35 17.23
CA ASP A 32 -5.47 -10.60 17.22
C ASP A 32 -5.87 -10.95 15.78
N ARG A 33 -6.11 -9.90 14.96
CA ARG A 33 -6.42 -10.03 13.53
C ARG A 33 -5.20 -9.89 12.62
N ALA A 34 -4.02 -9.61 13.18
CA ALA A 34 -2.81 -9.27 12.44
C ALA A 34 -3.06 -8.20 11.36
N ALA A 35 -3.79 -7.15 11.73
CA ALA A 35 -4.26 -6.12 10.80
C ALA A 35 -3.86 -4.71 11.24
N LEU A 36 -3.30 -3.94 10.30
CA LEU A 36 -3.03 -2.52 10.45
C LEU A 36 -4.13 -1.71 9.75
N SER A 37 -4.62 -0.67 10.41
CA SER A 37 -5.62 0.25 9.85
C SER A 37 -5.07 1.66 9.81
N PHE A 38 -5.31 2.34 8.69
CA PHE A 38 -4.89 3.71 8.40
C PHE A 38 -6.15 4.53 8.09
N PRO A 39 -6.88 5.00 9.12
CA PRO A 39 -8.20 5.61 8.93
C PRO A 39 -8.15 6.91 8.12
N GLU A 40 -7.03 7.62 8.15
CA GLU A 40 -6.81 8.86 7.39
C GLU A 40 -6.04 8.63 6.08
N GLY A 41 -5.76 7.36 5.76
CA GLY A 41 -4.87 7.00 4.66
C GLY A 41 -3.40 6.92 5.09
N ALA A 42 -2.55 6.59 4.12
CA ALA A 42 -1.13 6.42 4.31
C ALA A 42 -0.36 6.62 3.01
N ARG A 43 0.92 6.94 3.14
CA ARG A 43 1.91 6.84 2.08
C ARG A 43 2.79 5.62 2.35
N LEU A 44 2.91 4.74 1.37
CA LEU A 44 3.77 3.58 1.40
C LEU A 44 4.89 3.78 0.40
N ALA A 45 6.12 3.49 0.79
CA ALA A 45 7.28 3.49 -0.09
C ALA A 45 8.06 2.20 0.12
N ARG A 46 8.43 1.53 -0.97
CA ARG A 46 9.20 0.29 -0.95
C ARG A 46 10.53 0.47 -1.68
N GLU A 47 11.58 -0.11 -1.10
CA GLU A 47 12.87 -0.31 -1.78
C GLU A 47 12.65 -0.96 -3.16
N GLY A 48 13.17 -0.33 -4.22
CA GLY A 48 12.90 -0.73 -5.61
C GLY A 48 11.96 0.21 -6.38
N GLY A 49 11.54 1.34 -5.77
CA GLY A 49 10.90 2.46 -6.47
C GLY A 49 9.38 2.35 -6.59
N TRP A 50 8.74 1.50 -5.79
CA TRP A 50 7.30 1.45 -5.69
C TRP A 50 6.80 2.37 -4.58
N GLU A 51 5.82 3.20 -4.89
CA GLU A 51 5.16 4.09 -3.96
C GLU A 51 3.64 3.96 -4.09
N ALA A 52 2.93 4.16 -2.98
CA ALA A 52 1.47 4.20 -2.96
C ALA A 52 0.97 5.31 -2.04
N ASP A 53 0.00 6.09 -2.52
CA ASP A 53 -0.79 6.99 -1.72
C ASP A 53 -2.21 6.43 -1.64
N VAL A 54 -2.68 6.16 -0.43
CA VAL A 54 -3.93 5.44 -0.17
C VAL A 54 -4.81 6.21 0.80
N SER A 55 -6.13 6.18 0.59
CA SER A 55 -7.11 6.89 1.43
C SER A 55 -8.21 5.95 1.92
N PRO A 56 -8.55 6.07 3.21
CA PRO A 56 -8.46 5.03 4.24
C PRO A 56 -8.00 3.65 3.78
N ALA A 57 -7.12 2.99 4.54
CA ALA A 57 -6.60 1.68 4.15
C ALA A 57 -6.55 0.67 5.30
N THR A 58 -6.66 -0.61 4.94
CA THR A 58 -6.43 -1.73 5.87
C THR A 58 -5.44 -2.70 5.26
N LEU A 59 -4.39 -3.00 6.01
CA LEU A 59 -3.36 -3.96 5.68
C LEU A 59 -3.54 -5.20 6.55
N ASP A 60 -4.03 -6.27 5.93
CA ASP A 60 -4.10 -7.61 6.50
C ASP A 60 -2.76 -8.31 6.27
N ILE A 61 -1.95 -8.42 7.32
CA ILE A 61 -0.59 -8.96 7.24
C ILE A 61 -0.63 -10.47 7.04
N ALA A 62 -1.55 -11.16 7.72
CA ALA A 62 -1.68 -12.61 7.64
C ALA A 62 -2.24 -13.05 6.28
N GLY A 63 -3.29 -12.38 5.79
CA GLY A 63 -3.90 -12.64 4.50
C GLY A 63 -3.10 -12.11 3.31
N GLN A 64 -2.10 -11.27 3.58
CA GLN A 64 -1.27 -10.63 2.57
C GLN A 64 -2.03 -9.68 1.62
N ILE A 65 -2.94 -8.87 2.19
CA ILE A 65 -3.88 -8.04 1.43
C ILE A 65 -3.89 -6.59 1.93
N LEU A 66 -3.69 -5.64 1.02
CA LEU A 66 -4.01 -4.23 1.23
C LEU A 66 -5.36 -3.92 0.59
N ARG A 67 -6.28 -3.33 1.36
CA ARG A 67 -7.59 -2.87 0.90
C ARG A 67 -7.69 -1.36 1.06
N VAL A 68 -8.09 -0.67 0.01
CA VAL A 68 -8.25 0.78 -0.03
C VAL A 68 -9.60 1.09 -0.70
N PRO A 69 -10.70 1.19 0.08
CA PRO A 69 -12.01 1.53 -0.47
C PRO A 69 -12.03 2.93 -1.11
N GLY A 70 -11.23 3.86 -0.59
CA GLY A 70 -11.12 5.21 -1.14
C GLY A 70 -10.20 5.31 -2.36
N PRO A 71 -9.90 6.55 -2.78
CA PRO A 71 -8.92 6.80 -3.82
C PRO A 71 -7.55 6.22 -3.46
N ALA A 72 -6.90 5.63 -4.47
CA ALA A 72 -5.55 5.12 -4.38
C ALA A 72 -4.75 5.51 -5.62
N THR A 73 -3.47 5.80 -5.43
CA THR A 73 -2.49 5.92 -6.51
C THR A 73 -1.33 5.00 -6.21
N LEU A 74 -0.94 4.21 -7.20
CA LEU A 74 0.24 3.37 -7.20
C LEU A 74 1.20 3.88 -8.26
N SER A 75 2.47 4.04 -7.90
CA SER A 75 3.53 4.36 -8.84
C SER A 75 4.67 3.35 -8.68
N GLY A 76 5.22 2.91 -9.80
CA GLY A 76 6.37 2.04 -9.87
C GLY A 76 7.17 2.32 -11.14
N PRO A 77 8.26 1.59 -11.38
CA PRO A 77 9.07 1.75 -12.59
C PRO A 77 8.22 1.62 -13.86
N GLY A 78 8.07 2.72 -14.60
CA GLY A 78 7.35 2.78 -15.88
C GLY A 78 5.81 2.74 -15.80
N ILE A 79 5.22 2.69 -14.60
CA ILE A 79 3.77 2.58 -14.42
C ILE A 79 3.26 3.50 -13.31
N THR A 80 2.18 4.20 -13.60
CA THR A 80 1.34 4.85 -12.59
C THR A 80 -0.11 4.46 -12.83
N ALA A 81 -0.80 4.06 -11.78
CA ALA A 81 -2.21 3.71 -11.82
C ALA A 81 -2.95 4.41 -10.66
N SER A 82 -4.05 5.09 -10.96
CA SER A 82 -4.93 5.71 -9.97
C SER A 82 -6.38 5.25 -10.15
N GLY A 83 -7.10 5.12 -9.06
CA GLY A 83 -8.48 4.64 -9.06
C GLY A 83 -9.03 4.53 -7.64
N LYS A 84 -10.03 3.67 -7.44
CA LYS A 84 -10.67 3.43 -6.14
C LYS A 84 -10.89 1.93 -5.91
N ASP A 85 -11.32 1.56 -4.72
CA ASP A 85 -11.61 0.16 -4.37
C ASP A 85 -10.41 -0.75 -4.68
N LEU A 86 -9.21 -0.25 -4.39
CA LEU A 86 -7.98 -0.99 -4.65
C LEU A 86 -7.88 -2.17 -3.69
N VAL A 87 -7.60 -3.33 -4.27
CA VAL A 87 -7.21 -4.54 -3.54
C VAL A 87 -5.89 -5.02 -4.12
N TRP A 88 -4.86 -5.00 -3.28
CA TRP A 88 -3.57 -5.57 -3.63
C TRP A 88 -3.32 -6.81 -2.79
N LYS A 89 -3.31 -7.96 -3.47
CA LYS A 89 -2.92 -9.25 -2.90
C LYS A 89 -1.50 -9.56 -3.35
N TRP A 90 -0.50 -9.20 -2.53
CA TRP A 90 0.89 -9.34 -2.97
C TRP A 90 1.36 -10.81 -2.99
N GLY A 91 0.80 -11.68 -2.13
CA GLY A 91 1.06 -13.12 -2.20
C GLY A 91 0.65 -13.76 -3.54
N GLU A 92 -0.34 -13.18 -4.21
CA GLU A 92 -0.81 -13.59 -5.53
C GLU A 92 -0.21 -12.74 -6.67
N GLY A 93 0.60 -11.72 -6.36
CA GLY A 93 1.10 -10.75 -7.34
C GLY A 93 0.00 -9.94 -8.06
N LYS A 94 -1.20 -9.84 -7.46
CA LYS A 94 -2.40 -9.31 -8.12
C LYS A 94 -2.84 -7.99 -7.53
N ILE A 95 -3.07 -7.01 -8.40
CA ILE A 95 -3.68 -5.71 -8.08
C ILE A 95 -4.99 -5.59 -8.86
N THR A 96 -6.06 -5.25 -8.17
CA THR A 96 -7.35 -4.89 -8.78
C THR A 96 -7.78 -3.53 -8.27
N MET A 97 -8.41 -2.75 -9.13
CA MET A 97 -8.85 -1.40 -8.82
C MET A 97 -9.97 -1.01 -9.79
N ASP A 98 -10.95 -0.26 -9.30
CA ASP A 98 -12.05 0.23 -10.10
C ASP A 98 -11.68 1.54 -10.81
N SER A 99 -12.17 1.69 -12.03
CA SER A 99 -11.92 2.83 -12.92
C SER A 99 -10.44 3.23 -13.03
N PRO A 100 -9.52 2.29 -13.34
CA PRO A 100 -8.11 2.59 -13.36
C PRO A 100 -7.76 3.59 -14.45
N ARG A 101 -7.30 4.77 -14.04
CA ARG A 101 -6.61 5.71 -14.93
C ARG A 101 -5.12 5.40 -14.83
N GLY A 102 -4.59 4.77 -15.86
CA GLY A 102 -3.18 4.39 -15.94
C GLY A 102 -2.41 5.25 -16.93
N ARG A 103 -1.15 5.55 -16.61
CA ARG A 103 -0.15 5.93 -17.61
C ARG A 103 0.96 4.88 -17.59
N PHE A 104 1.18 4.27 -18.75
CA PHE A 104 2.39 3.51 -19.01
C PHE A 104 3.40 4.44 -19.68
N ARG A 105 4.58 4.57 -19.08
CA ARG A 105 5.73 5.16 -19.77
C ARG A 105 6.66 4.01 -20.11
N PRO A 106 6.99 3.79 -21.39
CA PRO A 106 8.05 2.87 -21.74
C PRO A 106 9.30 3.26 -20.96
N ALA A 107 9.97 2.28 -20.33
CA ALA A 107 11.31 2.51 -19.84
C ALA A 107 12.16 2.91 -21.06
N GLU A 108 12.88 4.03 -20.99
CA GLU A 108 13.89 4.35 -21.99
C GLU A 108 14.88 3.19 -22.00
N VAL A 109 14.86 2.41 -23.07
CA VAL A 109 15.93 1.44 -23.34
C VAL A 109 17.11 2.28 -23.79
N SER A 110 17.99 2.62 -22.85
CA SER A 110 19.31 3.15 -23.18
C SER A 110 20.02 2.10 -24.04
N ARG A 111 20.22 2.41 -25.33
CA ARG A 111 21.04 1.61 -26.25
C ARG A 111 22.51 1.81 -25.97
#